data_AF-A0A378B9V0-F1
#
_entry.id   AF-A0A378B9V0-F1
#
_cell.length_a   1.000
_cell.length_b   1.000
_cell.length_c   1.000
_cell.angle_alpha   90.00
_cell.angle_beta   90.00
_cell.angle_gamma   90.00
#
_symmetry.space_group_name_H-M   'P 1'
#
loop_
_entity.id
_entity.type
_entity.pdbx_description
1 polymer ?
#
loop_
_entity_poly.entity_id
_entity_poly.type
_entity_poly.pdbx_seq_one_letter_code
_entity_poly.pdbx_strand_id
1 'polypeptide(L)'
;MVSGLSIGAFPAAVIAGALDFASALRLVALRGDLMEQAYPEGYGLTAIMGLTRPRVEALMQGHEVYLANLNAETQFVIAGRDEAMAEVAQLALRAGASKAQRLAVSVPSHCALLDKPAAELAKAFARRQLKAPTVRLFKRLDGARAVGSAADRRRSGDEHGAPGPLAGGDGRRR
;
A
#
# COMPACT_ATOMS: atom_id res chain seq x y z
N MET A 1 7.86 2.40 21.60
CA MET A 1 6.80 2.43 20.57
C MET A 1 7.39 1.91 19.28
N VAL A 2 6.59 1.34 18.38
CA VAL A 2 7.05 0.77 17.11
C VAL A 2 6.09 1.10 15.97
N SER A 3 6.61 1.26 14.76
CA SER A 3 5.85 1.50 13.53
C SER A 3 6.51 0.75 12.39
N GLY A 4 5.70 0.34 11.41
CA GLY A 4 6.15 -0.36 10.22
C GLY A 4 5.35 0.08 9.00
N LEU A 5 6.01 0.17 7.85
CA LEU A 5 5.39 0.49 6.56
C LEU A 5 5.48 -0.73 5.64
N SER A 6 4.39 -1.04 4.93
CA SER A 6 4.33 -2.17 4.00
C SER A 6 4.78 -3.47 4.69
N ILE A 7 5.81 -4.13 4.15
CA ILE A 7 6.42 -5.32 4.73
C ILE A 7 6.92 -5.12 6.17
N GLY A 8 7.29 -3.89 6.54
CA GLY A 8 7.73 -3.53 7.89
C GLY A 8 6.64 -3.65 8.97
N ALA A 9 5.35 -3.74 8.59
CA ALA A 9 4.27 -3.93 9.54
C ALA A 9 4.36 -5.29 10.27
N PHE A 10 4.91 -6.32 9.61
CA PHE A 10 5.09 -7.66 10.20
C PHE A 10 6.11 -7.67 11.34
N PRO A 11 7.38 -7.24 11.15
CA PRO A 11 8.32 -7.16 12.26
C PRO A 11 7.87 -6.15 13.32
N ALA A 12 7.17 -5.08 12.97
CA ALA A 12 6.58 -4.16 13.96
C ALA A 12 5.55 -4.87 14.87
N ALA A 13 4.68 -5.70 14.29
CA ALA A 13 3.72 -6.52 15.05
C ALA A 13 4.42 -7.57 15.93
N VAL A 14 5.53 -8.15 15.46
CA VAL A 14 6.36 -9.08 16.25
C VAL A 14 7.01 -8.39 17.44
N ILE A 15 7.66 -7.25 17.22
CA ILE A 15 8.28 -6.43 18.26
C ILE A 15 7.23 -5.96 19.27
N ALA A 16 6.03 -5.62 18.81
CA ALA A 16 4.91 -5.27 19.67
C ALA A 16 4.33 -6.46 20.45
N GLY A 17 4.76 -7.69 20.20
CA GLY A 17 4.20 -8.90 20.81
C GLY A 17 2.82 -9.30 20.29
N ALA A 18 2.31 -8.63 19.25
CA ALA A 18 0.97 -8.87 18.71
C ALA A 18 0.89 -10.10 17.78
N LEU A 19 2.02 -10.48 17.17
CA LEU A 19 2.14 -11.61 16.25
C LEU A 19 3.42 -12.40 16.58
N ASP A 20 3.36 -13.74 16.62
CA ASP A 20 4.57 -14.53 16.83
C ASP A 20 5.48 -14.54 15.59
N PHE A 21 6.79 -14.65 15.81
CA PHE A 21 7.79 -14.58 14.74
C PHE A 21 7.58 -15.63 13.64
N ALA A 22 7.28 -16.88 14.01
CA ALA A 22 7.13 -17.97 13.05
C ALA A 22 5.90 -17.77 12.14
N SER A 23 4.79 -17.28 12.69
CA SER A 23 3.61 -16.89 11.91
C SER A 23 3.90 -15.68 11.02
N ALA A 24 4.59 -14.66 11.54
CA ALA A 24 4.98 -13.50 10.76
C ALA A 24 5.84 -13.88 9.55
N LEU A 25 6.84 -14.74 9.75
CA LEU A 25 7.73 -15.21 8.68
C LEU A 25 6.96 -15.96 7.58
N ARG A 26 6.05 -16.87 7.97
CA ARG A 26 5.20 -17.59 7.01
C ARG A 26 4.27 -16.67 6.22
N LEU A 27 3.69 -15.67 6.88
CA LEU A 27 2.83 -14.69 6.22
C LEU A 27 3.61 -13.78 5.28
N VAL A 28 4.84 -13.40 5.65
CA VAL A 28 5.74 -12.61 4.80
C VAL A 28 6.13 -13.39 3.54
N ALA A 29 6.49 -14.67 3.69
CA ALA A 29 6.81 -15.54 2.56
C ALA A 29 5.59 -15.67 1.62
N LEU A 30 4.43 -16.05 2.16
CA LEU A 30 3.19 -16.15 1.39
C LEU A 30 2.82 -14.83 0.69
N ARG A 31 3.00 -13.69 1.37
CA ARG A 31 2.76 -12.38 0.76
C ARG A 31 3.67 -12.16 -0.45
N GLY A 32 4.96 -12.50 -0.33
CA GLY A 32 5.91 -12.42 -1.43
C GLY A 32 5.46 -13.25 -2.63
N ASP A 33 5.15 -14.52 -2.40
CA ASP A 33 4.69 -15.45 -3.43
C ASP A 33 3.43 -14.96 -4.14
N LEU A 34 2.40 -14.55 -3.38
CA LEU A 34 1.14 -14.06 -3.93
C LEU A 34 1.32 -12.78 -4.77
N MET A 35 2.24 -11.91 -4.34
CA MET A 35 2.54 -10.66 -5.02
C MET A 35 3.29 -10.88 -6.33
N GLU A 36 4.32 -11.74 -6.30
CA GLU A 36 5.13 -12.07 -7.47
C GLU A 36 4.33 -12.84 -8.53
N GLN A 37 3.52 -13.82 -8.12
CA GLN A 37 2.73 -14.64 -9.03
C GLN A 37 1.61 -13.86 -9.73
N ALA A 38 1.07 -12.81 -9.08
CA ALA A 38 -0.02 -12.02 -9.64
C ALA A 38 0.44 -11.12 -10.80
N TYR A 39 1.69 -10.64 -10.74
CA TYR A 39 2.27 -9.73 -11.73
C TYR A 39 3.77 -10.06 -11.93
N PRO A 40 4.08 -11.14 -12.66
CA PRO A 40 5.47 -11.60 -12.82
C PRO A 40 6.33 -10.63 -13.65
N GLU A 41 5.75 -9.94 -14.63
CA GLU A 41 6.45 -9.04 -15.55
C GLU A 41 5.56 -7.90 -16.05
N GLY A 42 6.18 -6.83 -16.58
CA GLY A 42 5.49 -5.70 -17.23
C GLY A 42 4.82 -4.70 -16.28
N TYR A 43 5.07 -4.81 -14.98
CA TYR A 43 4.54 -3.93 -13.94
C TYR A 43 5.64 -3.52 -12.97
N GLY A 44 5.31 -2.53 -12.14
CA GLY A 44 6.08 -2.27 -10.92
C GLY A 44 5.79 -0.91 -10.33
N LEU A 45 6.85 -0.17 -10.00
CA LEU A 45 6.78 1.08 -9.25
C LEU A 45 7.72 2.14 -9.80
N THR A 46 7.23 3.39 -9.86
CA THR A 46 8.02 4.57 -10.22
C THR A 46 7.90 5.64 -9.13
N ALA A 47 9.04 6.11 -8.62
CA ALA A 47 9.09 7.22 -7.67
C ALA A 47 9.07 8.57 -8.41
N ILE A 48 8.27 9.52 -7.92
CA ILE A 48 8.15 10.89 -8.42
C ILE A 48 8.45 11.86 -7.28
N MET A 49 9.34 12.82 -7.51
CA MET A 49 9.78 13.80 -6.51
C MET A 49 9.65 15.23 -7.03
N GLY A 50 9.32 16.17 -6.14
CA GLY A 50 9.31 17.61 -6.44
C GLY A 50 8.00 18.16 -6.98
N LEU A 51 6.96 17.34 -7.09
CA LEU A 51 5.60 17.79 -7.44
C LEU A 51 4.67 17.63 -6.25
N THR A 52 3.60 18.40 -6.18
CA THR A 52 2.53 18.21 -5.20
C THR A 52 1.60 17.07 -5.60
N ARG A 53 0.87 16.50 -4.64
CA ARG A 53 -0.09 15.41 -4.90
C ARG A 53 -1.11 15.74 -6.00
N PRO A 54 -1.81 16.89 -6.00
CA PRO A 54 -2.77 17.20 -7.06
C PRO A 54 -2.14 17.28 -8.45
N ARG A 55 -0.88 17.72 -8.53
CA ARG A 55 -0.14 17.74 -9.80
C ARG A 55 0.14 16.33 -10.29
N VAL A 56 0.61 15.44 -9.41
CA VAL A 56 0.84 14.02 -9.77
C VAL A 56 -0.47 13.34 -10.18
N GLU A 57 -1.55 13.50 -9.41
CA GLU A 57 -2.86 12.92 -9.72
C GLU A 57 -3.45 13.44 -11.04
N ALA A 58 -3.15 14.69 -11.43
CA ALA A 58 -3.56 15.24 -12.73
C ALA A 58 -2.77 14.59 -13.89
N LEU A 59 -1.48 14.34 -13.71
CA LEU A 59 -0.64 13.70 -14.74
C LEU A 59 -0.95 12.21 -14.92
N MET A 60 -1.57 11.57 -13.92
CA MET A 60 -2.01 10.18 -13.99
C MET A 60 -3.33 10.01 -14.77
N GLN A 61 -4.10 11.08 -15.00
CA GLN A 61 -5.38 10.97 -15.69
C GLN A 61 -5.20 10.40 -17.10
N GLY A 62 -5.99 9.37 -17.43
CA GLY A 62 -5.91 8.70 -18.73
C GLY A 62 -4.87 7.59 -18.80
N HIS A 63 -4.08 7.36 -17.75
CA HIS A 63 -3.15 6.24 -17.64
C HIS A 63 -3.65 5.23 -16.60
N GLU A 64 -3.47 3.93 -16.85
CA GLU A 64 -3.78 2.87 -15.89
C GLU A 64 -2.67 2.75 -14.83
N VAL A 65 -2.57 3.78 -13.98
CA VAL A 65 -1.60 3.86 -12.88
C VAL A 65 -2.29 4.27 -11.58
N TYR A 66 -1.66 3.93 -10.46
CA TYR A 66 -2.20 4.07 -9.12
C TYR A 66 -1.23 4.81 -8.23
N LEU A 67 -1.73 5.67 -7.34
CA LEU A 67 -0.89 6.34 -6.36
C LEU A 67 -0.61 5.36 -5.22
N ALA A 68 0.59 4.78 -5.20
CA ALA A 68 0.96 3.66 -4.34
C ALA A 68 1.49 4.10 -2.98
N ASN A 69 2.39 5.09 -2.94
CA ASN A 69 2.96 5.59 -1.68
C ASN A 69 2.95 7.11 -1.62
N LEU A 70 2.57 7.63 -0.45
CA LEU A 70 2.65 9.03 -0.07
C LEU A 70 3.78 9.17 0.96
N ASN A 71 5.02 9.35 0.49
CA ASN A 71 6.19 9.32 1.37
C ASN A 71 6.47 10.67 2.04
N ALA A 72 6.26 11.76 1.32
CA ALA A 72 6.33 13.14 1.82
C ALA A 72 5.38 14.03 0.99
N GLU A 73 5.28 15.31 1.36
CA GLU A 73 4.43 16.29 0.66
C GLU A 73 4.72 16.40 -0.85
N THR A 74 5.97 16.11 -1.24
CA THR A 74 6.43 16.15 -2.64
C THR A 74 7.16 14.88 -3.07
N GLN A 75 6.97 13.76 -2.36
CA GLN A 75 7.60 12.48 -2.70
C GLN A 75 6.55 11.37 -2.73
N PHE A 76 6.34 10.83 -3.93
CA PHE A 76 5.29 9.86 -4.22
C PHE A 76 5.85 8.64 -4.95
N VAL A 77 5.12 7.54 -4.90
CA VAL A 77 5.36 6.37 -5.76
C VAL A 77 4.05 6.06 -6.48
N ILE A 78 4.14 5.83 -7.79
CA ILE A 78 3.04 5.27 -8.59
C ILE A 78 3.30 3.79 -8.87
N ALA A 79 2.23 3.02 -9.00
CA ALA A 79 2.24 1.62 -9.43
C ALA A 79 1.44 1.47 -10.72
N GLY A 80 1.79 0.51 -11.56
CA GLY A 80 1.06 0.24 -12.80
C GLY A 80 1.90 -0.54 -13.80
N ARG A 81 1.45 -0.54 -15.06
CA ARG A 81 2.22 -1.08 -16.20
C ARG A 81 3.45 -0.23 -16.46
N ASP A 82 4.55 -0.86 -16.88
CA ASP A 82 5.82 -0.17 -17.11
C ASP A 82 5.72 0.96 -18.13
N GLU A 83 4.99 0.76 -19.22
CA GLU A 83 4.80 1.75 -20.29
C GLU A 83 4.03 2.97 -19.78
N ALA A 84 2.89 2.74 -19.11
CA ALA A 84 2.04 3.79 -18.57
C ALA A 84 2.77 4.61 -17.49
N MET A 85 3.54 3.94 -16.62
CA MET A 85 4.38 4.64 -15.63
C MET A 85 5.50 5.45 -16.29
N ALA A 86 6.07 4.98 -17.39
CA ALA A 86 7.12 5.69 -18.11
C ALA A 86 6.57 6.99 -18.74
N GLU A 87 5.36 6.95 -19.31
CA GLU A 87 4.67 8.13 -19.84
C GLU A 87 4.42 9.17 -18.74
N VAL A 88 3.87 8.74 -17.59
CA VAL A 88 3.64 9.62 -16.43
C VAL A 88 4.95 10.16 -15.86
N ALA A 89 6.02 9.37 -15.84
CA ALA A 89 7.34 9.81 -15.41
C ALA A 89 7.88 10.94 -16.30
N GLN A 90 7.75 10.80 -17.62
CA GLN A 90 8.16 11.86 -18.55
C GLN A 90 7.32 13.12 -18.40
N LEU A 91 6.00 12.97 -18.23
CA LEU A 91 5.11 14.10 -17.94
C LEU A 91 5.50 14.81 -16.65
N ALA A 92 5.85 14.06 -15.60
CA ALA A 92 6.27 14.61 -14.32
C ALA A 92 7.57 15.43 -14.47
N LEU A 93 8.57 14.90 -15.18
CA LEU A 93 9.82 15.62 -15.46
C LEU A 93 9.57 16.92 -16.23
N ARG A 94 8.72 16.88 -17.28
CA ARG A 94 8.32 18.09 -18.03
C ARG A 94 7.57 19.11 -17.16
N ALA A 95 6.84 18.64 -16.15
CA ALA A 95 6.09 19.48 -15.22
C ALA A 95 6.94 20.03 -14.06
N GLY A 96 8.25 19.77 -14.04
CA GLY A 96 9.17 20.29 -13.02
C GLY A 96 9.45 19.34 -11.86
N ALA A 97 9.15 18.05 -11.98
CA ALA A 97 9.63 17.06 -11.02
C ALA A 97 11.16 17.06 -11.01
N SER A 98 11.76 17.08 -9.82
CA SER A 98 13.21 16.97 -9.67
C SER A 98 13.72 15.56 -10.00
N LYS A 99 12.84 14.55 -9.90
CA LYS A 99 13.16 13.16 -10.19
C LYS A 99 11.90 12.37 -10.55
N ALA A 100 12.00 11.52 -11.56
CA ALA A 100 11.06 10.45 -11.84
C ALA A 100 11.85 9.18 -12.20
N GLN A 101 11.82 8.16 -11.33
CA GLN A 101 12.70 6.99 -11.46
C GLN A 101 11.95 5.69 -11.24
N ARG A 102 12.08 4.77 -12.19
CA ARG A 102 11.65 3.37 -12.05
C ARG A 102 12.43 2.68 -10.94
N LEU A 103 11.73 2.07 -10.00
CA LEU A 103 12.35 1.32 -8.89
C LEU A 103 12.73 -0.09 -9.36
N ALA A 104 13.76 -0.70 -8.77
CA ALA A 104 14.16 -2.08 -9.07
C ALA A 104 13.23 -3.11 -8.39
N VAL A 105 11.94 -3.06 -8.71
CA VAL A 105 10.87 -3.92 -8.15
C VAL A 105 9.83 -4.20 -9.23
N SER A 106 9.50 -5.46 -9.50
CA SER A 106 8.54 -5.87 -10.55
C SER A 106 7.08 -5.90 -10.09
N VAL A 107 6.83 -5.84 -8.78
CA VAL A 107 5.46 -5.93 -8.26
C VAL A 107 4.82 -4.54 -8.13
N PRO A 108 3.60 -4.32 -8.64
CA PRO A 108 2.84 -3.08 -8.47
C PRO A 108 2.20 -3.01 -7.07
N SER A 109 3.03 -2.87 -6.03
CA SER A 109 2.57 -2.88 -4.64
C SER A 109 1.70 -1.68 -4.27
N HIS A 110 0.86 -1.82 -3.22
CA HIS A 110 0.01 -0.75 -2.67
C HIS A 110 -0.99 -0.14 -3.65
N CYS A 111 -1.59 -0.97 -4.49
CA CYS A 111 -2.68 -0.54 -5.37
C CYS A 111 -3.71 -1.66 -5.59
N ALA A 112 -4.83 -1.29 -6.21
CA ALA A 112 -5.99 -2.17 -6.44
C ALA A 112 -5.65 -3.43 -7.26
N LEU A 113 -4.55 -3.40 -8.04
CA LEU A 113 -4.05 -4.58 -8.77
C LEU A 113 -3.81 -5.78 -7.83
N LEU A 114 -3.44 -5.53 -6.57
CA LEU A 114 -3.17 -6.58 -5.59
C LEU A 114 -4.36 -6.92 -4.67
N ASP A 115 -5.59 -6.47 -4.97
CA ASP A 115 -6.76 -6.76 -4.13
C ASP A 115 -7.01 -8.26 -3.96
N LYS A 116 -6.84 -9.05 -5.04
CA LYS A 116 -6.97 -10.51 -4.99
C LYS A 116 -5.86 -11.16 -4.13
N PRO A 117 -4.56 -10.93 -4.38
CA PRO A 117 -3.48 -11.34 -3.47
C PRO A 117 -3.71 -10.93 -2.00
N ALA A 118 -4.19 -9.71 -1.77
CA ALA A 118 -4.45 -9.21 -0.43
C ALA A 118 -5.57 -9.99 0.26
N ALA A 119 -6.64 -10.34 -0.46
CA ALA A 119 -7.72 -11.18 0.07
C ALA A 119 -7.24 -12.58 0.45
N GLU A 120 -6.38 -13.21 -0.35
CA GLU A 120 -5.79 -14.51 -0.02
C GLU A 120 -4.87 -14.44 1.21
N LEU A 121 -4.03 -13.41 1.29
CA LEU A 121 -3.20 -13.15 2.47
C LEU A 121 -4.07 -12.94 3.72
N ALA A 122 -5.18 -12.22 3.61
CA ALA A 122 -6.10 -11.98 4.71
C ALA A 122 -6.73 -13.28 5.23
N LYS A 123 -7.06 -14.24 4.36
CA LYS A 123 -7.53 -15.57 4.77
C LYS A 123 -6.47 -16.33 5.58
N ALA A 124 -5.21 -16.27 5.17
CA ALA A 124 -4.11 -16.89 5.92
C ALA A 124 -3.89 -16.20 7.27
N PHE A 125 -3.99 -14.86 7.30
CA PHE A 125 -3.86 -14.04 8.49
C PHE A 125 -4.97 -14.33 9.51
N ALA A 126 -6.22 -14.50 9.06
CA ALA A 126 -7.37 -14.81 9.92
C ALA A 126 -7.24 -16.14 10.69
N ARG A 127 -6.35 -17.04 10.24
CA ARG A 127 -6.04 -18.31 10.92
C ARG A 127 -4.95 -18.16 12.00
N ARG A 128 -4.40 -16.97 12.20
CA ARG A 128 -3.36 -16.70 13.21
C ARG A 128 -3.99 -16.17 14.49
N GLN A 129 -3.38 -16.50 15.62
CA GLN A 129 -3.75 -15.92 16.91
C GLN A 129 -3.02 -14.60 17.09
N LEU A 130 -3.78 -13.52 17.22
CA LEU A 130 -3.25 -12.20 17.55
C LEU A 130 -3.30 -11.99 19.07
N LYS A 131 -2.32 -11.26 19.58
CA LYS A 131 -2.23 -10.87 20.98
C LYS A 131 -2.34 -9.35 21.10
N ALA A 132 -2.78 -8.89 22.27
CA ALA A 132 -2.71 -7.47 22.57
C ALA A 132 -1.23 -7.03 22.59
N PRO A 133 -0.88 -5.93 21.91
CA PRO A 133 0.50 -5.48 21.86
C PRO A 133 0.98 -4.97 23.23
N THR A 134 2.22 -5.31 23.59
CA THR A 134 2.86 -4.89 24.86
C THR A 134 3.46 -3.48 24.79
N VAL A 135 3.66 -2.95 23.57
CA VAL A 135 4.06 -1.58 23.32
C VAL A 135 3.15 -0.95 22.26
N ARG A 136 3.01 0.37 22.27
CA ARG A 136 2.23 1.09 21.25
C ARG A 136 2.73 0.76 19.83
N LEU A 137 1.83 0.20 19.03
CA LEU A 137 1.99 -0.11 17.61
C LEU A 137 1.22 0.92 16.78
N PHE A 138 1.94 1.71 15.98
CA PHE A 138 1.31 2.65 15.05
C PHE A 138 1.09 1.98 13.69
N LYS A 139 -0.15 2.01 13.22
CA LYS A 139 -0.50 1.63 11.86
C LYS A 139 -0.42 2.86 10.97
N ARG A 140 0.44 2.82 9.95
CA ARG A 140 0.37 3.78 8.85
C ARG A 140 -0.72 3.32 7.89
N LEU A 141 -1.68 4.20 7.61
CA LEU A 141 -2.68 3.98 6.58
C LEU A 141 -2.10 4.46 5.25
N ASP A 142 -1.91 3.54 4.30
CA ASP A 142 -1.52 3.88 2.93
C ASP A 142 -2.80 4.20 2.14
N GLY A 143 -2.93 5.43 1.65
CA GLY A 143 -4.10 5.94 0.94
C GLY A 143 -4.05 5.65 -0.56
N ALA A 144 -3.97 4.38 -0.95
CA ALA A 144 -4.02 4.00 -2.36
C ALA A 144 -5.36 4.42 -2.97
N ARG A 145 -5.32 5.22 -4.04
CA ARG A 145 -6.51 5.61 -4.83
C ARG A 145 -6.27 5.29 -6.29
N ALA A 146 -7.23 4.64 -6.93
CA ALA A 146 -7.24 4.56 -8.38
C ALA A 146 -7.60 5.94 -8.94
N VAL A 147 -6.85 6.38 -9.94
CA VAL A 147 -7.05 7.66 -10.58
C VAL A 147 -7.49 7.37 -12.00
N GLY A 148 -8.77 6.97 -12.17
CA GLY A 148 -9.28 6.63 -13.50
C GLY A 148 -10.46 5.66 -13.51
N SER A 149 -11.65 6.12 -13.11
CA SER A 149 -12.97 5.68 -13.58
C SER A 149 -14.04 6.51 -12.86
N ALA A 150 -15.10 6.91 -13.56
CA ALA A 150 -16.20 7.71 -12.98
C ALA A 150 -16.88 7.05 -11.76
N ALA A 151 -16.67 5.74 -11.54
CA ALA A 151 -17.25 4.97 -10.45
C ALA A 151 -16.60 5.23 -9.07
N ASP A 152 -15.41 5.81 -8.99
CA ASP A 152 -14.61 5.83 -7.74
C ASP A 152 -14.89 7.02 -6.81
N ARG A 153 -15.88 7.86 -7.16
CA ARG A 153 -16.25 9.07 -6.40
C ARG A 153 -17.12 8.81 -5.15
N ARG A 154 -17.52 7.56 -4.86
CA ARG A 154 -18.45 7.21 -3.75
C ARG A 154 -17.82 6.41 -2.60
N ARG A 155 -16.56 6.67 -2.25
CA ARG A 155 -15.93 6.11 -1.02
C ARG A 155 -15.03 7.12 -0.29
N SER A 156 -15.23 8.41 -0.52
CA SER A 156 -14.39 9.49 0.02
C SER A 156 -15.11 10.32 1.08
N GLY A 157 -15.72 9.68 2.07
CA GLY A 157 -16.30 10.35 3.24
C GLY A 157 -15.80 9.67 4.50
N ASP A 158 -15.14 10.47 5.34
CA ASP A 158 -14.72 10.20 6.72
C ASP A 158 -13.69 9.10 6.97
N GLU A 159 -12.52 9.52 7.48
CA GLU A 159 -12.04 9.08 8.80
C GLU A 159 -10.80 9.90 9.18
N HIS A 160 -11.03 10.94 9.97
CA HIS A 160 -10.01 11.55 10.81
C HIS A 160 -9.59 10.53 11.89
N GLY A 161 -8.33 10.60 12.30
CA GLY A 161 -7.68 9.57 13.09
C GLY A 161 -8.40 9.21 14.39
N ALA A 162 -8.65 7.90 14.54
CA ALA A 162 -8.80 7.24 15.82
C ALA A 162 -8.13 5.85 15.71
N PRO A 163 -7.48 5.34 16.77
CA PRO A 163 -6.97 3.98 16.80
C PRO A 163 -8.16 3.01 16.89
N GLY A 164 -8.63 2.51 15.74
CA GLY A 164 -9.61 1.43 15.70
C GLY A 164 -9.01 0.12 16.24
N PRO A 165 -9.72 -0.62 17.12
CA PRO A 165 -9.21 -1.86 17.69
C PRO A 165 -9.11 -2.96 16.62
N LEU A 166 -7.99 -3.67 16.62
CA LEU A 166 -7.82 -4.94 15.90
C LEU A 166 -8.44 -6.07 16.74
N ALA A 167 -9.77 -6.11 16.87
CA ALA A 167 -10.47 -7.29 17.39
C ALA A 167 -11.97 -7.19 17.11
N GLY A 168 -12.53 -8.27 16.55
CA GLY A 168 -13.96 -8.41 16.31
C GLY A 168 -14.78 -8.32 17.60
N GLY A 169 -15.90 -7.61 17.52
CA GLY A 169 -16.89 -7.55 18.59
C GLY A 169 -17.67 -8.86 18.67
N ASP A 170 -17.46 -9.60 19.75
CA ASP A 170 -18.45 -10.54 20.29
C ASP A 170 -19.62 -9.70 20.83
N GLY A 171 -20.73 -9.73 20.09
CA GLY A 171 -21.98 -9.11 20.49
C GLY A 171 -22.61 -9.88 21.64
N ARG A 172 -22.33 -9.44 22.89
CA ARG A 172 -23.14 -9.82 24.05
C ARG A 172 -23.30 -8.67 25.04
N ARG A 173 -24.52 -8.12 25.03
CA ARG A 173 -25.45 -7.89 26.17
C ARG A 173 -26.05 -6.48 26.17
N ARG A 174 -27.39 -6.51 26.06
CA ARG A 174 -28.42 -5.77 26.81
C ARG A 174 -28.30 -4.26 26.89
#